data_AF-A0A969LFH4-F1
#
_entry.id   AF-A0A969LFH4-F1
#
_cell.length_a   1.000
_cell.length_b   1.000
_cell.length_c   1.000
_cell.angle_alpha   90.00
_cell.angle_beta   90.00
_cell.angle_gamma   90.00
#
_symmetry.space_group_name_H-M   'P 1'
#
loop_
_entity.id
_entity.type
_entity.pdbx_description
1 polymer ?
#
loop_
_entity_poly.entity_id
_entity_poly.type
_entity_poly.pdbx_seq_one_letter_code
_entity_poly.pdbx_strand_id
1 'polypeptide(L)'
;MLRNNDLGDLLVITPLFAALRQRFPEAKIIAGVGSWALPILAHNPHLSGTLTVNAPWFNKGVQPQGWRDRWHYLQHSEAVAQIAAQQFDIGIDVLGSNWGALLLLRAGIPYRLGVRGFAGGAAAMQQCIRFDPQQRVSRAVLGFAELLGATELPDPRPQLFLTPDERRAGEQIWTGRGQRVAIAPGSGREPRYWGEANWQQLVARLAATRSDLDVVLLGGPQDVTLARNWLGWAPIFATLLVACHCARRFRCWLPLNW
;
A
#
# COMPACT_ATOMS: atom_id res chain seq x y z
N MET A 1 -10.33 7.46 -8.10
CA MET A 1 -9.26 6.48 -8.44
C MET A 1 -9.49 5.17 -7.70
N LEU A 2 -9.28 4.02 -8.34
CA LEU A 2 -9.40 2.69 -7.71
C LEU A 2 -8.03 2.05 -7.57
N ARG A 3 -7.70 1.65 -6.32
CA ARG A 3 -6.51 0.85 -6.00
C ARG A 3 -6.76 0.03 -4.73
N ASN A 4 -7.71 -0.87 -4.80
CA ASN A 4 -8.16 -1.70 -3.66
C ASN A 4 -7.36 -3.01 -3.50
N ASN A 5 -6.08 -3.01 -3.87
CA ASN A 5 -5.22 -4.19 -3.90
C ASN A 5 -4.27 -4.21 -2.68
N ASP A 6 -3.05 -4.69 -2.87
CA ASP A 6 -2.03 -4.78 -1.84
C ASP A 6 -1.53 -3.38 -1.39
N LEU A 7 -1.01 -3.30 -0.16
CA LEU A 7 -0.55 -2.05 0.46
C LEU A 7 0.61 -1.39 -0.30
N GLY A 8 1.61 -2.17 -0.71
CA GLY A 8 2.77 -1.66 -1.45
C GLY A 8 2.36 -1.08 -2.80
N ASP A 9 1.40 -1.72 -3.44
CA ASP A 9 0.79 -1.32 -4.70
C ASP A 9 0.03 0.01 -4.61
N LEU A 10 -0.51 0.36 -3.44
CA LEU A 10 -1.09 1.68 -3.18
C LEU A 10 0.00 2.72 -2.90
N LEU A 11 1.00 2.36 -2.09
CA LEU A 11 2.07 3.28 -1.71
C LEU A 11 2.84 3.78 -2.95
N VAL A 12 3.12 2.88 -3.90
CA VAL A 12 3.81 3.18 -5.17
C VAL A 12 3.05 4.20 -6.02
N ILE A 13 1.73 4.29 -5.90
CA ILE A 13 0.91 5.19 -6.73
C ILE A 13 0.67 6.56 -6.10
N THR A 14 1.14 6.79 -4.88
CA THR A 14 0.93 8.06 -4.16
C THR A 14 1.40 9.32 -4.91
N PRO A 15 2.48 9.31 -5.74
CA PRO A 15 2.85 10.47 -6.55
C PRO A 15 1.78 10.90 -7.56
N LEU A 16 0.92 9.98 -8.01
CA LEU A 16 -0.17 10.31 -8.91
C LEU A 16 -1.19 11.25 -8.25
N PHE A 17 -1.44 11.12 -6.94
CA PHE A 17 -2.31 12.07 -6.25
C PHE A 17 -1.72 13.48 -6.28
N ALA A 18 -0.41 13.62 -6.06
CA ALA A 18 0.29 14.89 -6.15
C ALA A 18 0.22 15.50 -7.55
N ALA A 19 0.47 14.70 -8.60
CA ALA A 19 0.38 15.13 -9.99
C ALA A 19 -1.04 15.62 -10.35
N LEU A 20 -2.08 14.89 -9.92
CA LEU A 20 -3.47 15.28 -10.15
C LEU A 20 -3.85 16.54 -9.38
N ARG A 21 -3.41 16.69 -8.12
CA ARG A 21 -3.66 17.92 -7.34
C ARG A 21 -2.96 19.13 -7.94
N GLN A 22 -1.73 18.98 -8.44
CA GLN A 22 -1.00 20.05 -9.12
C GLN A 22 -1.73 20.47 -10.40
N ARG A 23 -2.20 19.49 -11.20
CA ARG A 23 -2.89 19.77 -12.46
C ARG A 23 -4.32 20.30 -12.25
N PHE A 24 -5.00 19.85 -11.22
CA PHE A 24 -6.38 20.21 -10.89
C PHE A 24 -6.50 20.61 -9.42
N PRO A 25 -6.07 21.83 -9.04
CA PRO A 25 -6.05 22.29 -7.65
C PRO A 25 -7.40 22.27 -6.94
N GLU A 26 -8.49 22.47 -7.68
CA GLU A 26 -9.85 22.51 -7.16
C GLU A 26 -10.60 21.17 -7.27
N ALA A 27 -10.04 20.18 -7.96
CA ALA A 27 -10.74 18.92 -8.17
C ALA A 27 -10.93 18.13 -6.87
N LYS A 28 -12.08 17.47 -6.75
CA LYS A 28 -12.34 16.50 -5.69
C LYS A 28 -11.66 15.17 -6.03
N ILE A 29 -10.52 14.89 -5.40
CA ILE A 29 -9.74 13.68 -5.68
C ILE A 29 -10.02 12.63 -4.60
N ILE A 30 -10.73 11.57 -4.98
CA ILE A 30 -11.11 10.48 -4.07
C ILE A 30 -10.37 9.18 -4.43
N ALA A 31 -9.78 8.54 -3.42
CA ALA A 31 -9.16 7.23 -3.54
C ALA A 31 -10.09 6.13 -3.00
N GLY A 32 -10.54 5.25 -3.88
CA GLY A 32 -11.23 4.00 -3.55
C GLY A 32 -10.22 2.89 -3.25
N VAL A 33 -10.07 2.53 -1.98
CA VAL A 33 -9.06 1.58 -1.49
C VAL A 33 -9.67 0.58 -0.53
N GLY A 34 -9.02 -0.58 -0.36
CA GLY A 34 -9.43 -1.52 0.68
C GLY A 34 -9.28 -0.90 2.07
N SER A 35 -10.15 -1.29 3.00
CA SER A 35 -10.14 -0.79 4.40
C SER A 35 -8.78 -0.92 5.08
N TRP A 36 -8.04 -1.99 4.80
CA TRP A 36 -6.67 -2.21 5.30
C TRP A 36 -5.67 -1.14 4.87
N ALA A 37 -5.94 -0.43 3.78
CA ALA A 37 -5.03 0.55 3.18
C ALA A 37 -5.38 2.00 3.53
N LEU A 38 -6.53 2.25 4.17
CA LEU A 38 -6.93 3.59 4.62
C LEU A 38 -5.85 4.30 5.44
N PRO A 39 -5.15 3.63 6.38
CA PRO A 39 -4.09 4.29 7.13
C PRO A 39 -3.02 4.90 6.23
N ILE A 40 -2.60 4.24 5.14
CA ILE A 40 -1.54 4.74 4.25
C ILE A 40 -1.88 6.14 3.72
N LEU A 41 -3.15 6.39 3.41
CA LEU A 41 -3.62 7.64 2.81
C LEU A 41 -4.03 8.71 3.82
N ALA A 42 -4.02 8.42 5.12
CA ALA A 42 -4.39 9.39 6.14
C ALA A 42 -3.56 10.68 6.01
N HIS A 43 -4.16 11.85 6.21
CA HIS A 43 -3.47 13.14 6.12
C HIS A 43 -2.77 13.43 4.77
N ASN A 44 -3.05 12.67 3.71
CA ASN A 44 -2.50 12.98 2.38
C ASN A 44 -3.15 14.27 1.85
N PRO A 45 -2.39 15.37 1.68
CA PRO A 45 -2.93 16.69 1.33
C PRO A 45 -3.43 16.76 -0.11
N HIS A 46 -3.09 15.77 -0.94
CA HIS A 46 -3.51 15.74 -2.33
C HIS A 46 -4.90 15.13 -2.52
N LEU A 47 -5.37 14.36 -1.53
CA LEU A 47 -6.68 13.73 -1.53
C LEU A 47 -7.73 14.61 -0.86
N SER A 48 -8.93 14.64 -1.44
CA SER A 48 -10.12 15.23 -0.83
C SER A 48 -10.87 14.24 0.07
N GLY A 49 -10.52 12.94 -0.02
CA GLY A 49 -11.10 11.89 0.79
C GLY A 49 -10.80 10.49 0.26
N THR A 50 -11.31 9.49 0.97
CA THR A 50 -11.17 8.07 0.63
C THR A 50 -12.52 7.39 0.68
N LEU A 51 -12.73 6.39 -0.16
CA LEU A 51 -13.87 5.48 -0.09
C LEU A 51 -13.36 4.06 0.15
N THR A 52 -14.05 3.34 1.03
CA THR A 52 -13.72 1.95 1.32
C THR A 52 -14.28 1.04 0.23
N VAL A 53 -13.38 0.40 -0.52
CA VAL A 53 -13.70 -0.51 -1.62
C VAL A 53 -13.11 -1.88 -1.28
N ASN A 54 -13.80 -2.64 -0.43
CA ASN A 54 -13.44 -4.01 -0.08
C ASN A 54 -13.89 -4.98 -1.19
N ALA A 55 -13.44 -4.78 -2.43
CA ALA A 55 -13.90 -5.62 -3.53
C ALA A 55 -13.26 -7.03 -3.48
N PRO A 56 -14.00 -8.10 -3.82
CA PRO A 56 -13.53 -9.49 -3.72
C PRO A 56 -12.68 -9.90 -4.93
N TRP A 57 -11.66 -9.10 -5.27
CA TRP A 57 -10.71 -9.43 -6.33
C TRP A 57 -9.34 -8.81 -6.08
N PHE A 58 -8.30 -9.55 -6.47
CA PHE A 58 -6.91 -9.07 -6.55
C PHE A 58 -6.38 -8.47 -5.24
N ASN A 59 -6.81 -8.99 -4.10
CA ASN A 59 -6.29 -8.62 -2.78
C ASN A 59 -6.30 -9.85 -1.85
N LYS A 60 -5.80 -9.69 -0.63
CA LYS A 60 -5.79 -10.76 0.39
C LYS A 60 -6.80 -10.55 1.52
N GLY A 61 -7.38 -9.35 1.62
CA GLY A 61 -8.22 -8.94 2.75
C GLY A 61 -9.68 -9.39 2.63
N VAL A 62 -10.14 -9.77 1.44
CA VAL A 62 -11.54 -10.17 1.19
C VAL A 62 -11.56 -11.58 0.64
N GLN A 63 -12.30 -12.47 1.29
CA GLN A 63 -12.60 -13.82 0.82
C GLN A 63 -14.07 -14.13 1.12
N PRO A 64 -14.75 -14.97 0.32
CA PRO A 64 -14.28 -15.59 -0.93
C PRO A 64 -14.19 -14.61 -2.12
N GLN A 65 -13.43 -14.99 -3.15
CA GLN A 65 -13.24 -14.20 -4.39
C GLN A 65 -13.72 -14.92 -5.65
N GLY A 66 -14.73 -15.78 -5.51
CA GLY A 66 -15.35 -16.49 -6.62
C GLY A 66 -16.10 -15.54 -7.55
N TRP A 67 -16.38 -15.98 -8.77
CA TRP A 67 -17.07 -15.14 -9.76
C TRP A 67 -18.42 -14.64 -9.25
N ARG A 68 -19.18 -15.47 -8.51
CA ARG A 68 -20.46 -15.10 -7.87
C ARG A 68 -20.29 -13.95 -6.89
N ASP A 69 -19.25 -13.99 -6.05
CA ASP A 69 -18.97 -12.96 -5.06
C ASP A 69 -18.66 -11.62 -5.73
N ARG A 70 -17.90 -11.64 -6.83
CA ARG A 70 -17.56 -10.44 -7.61
C ARG A 70 -18.80 -9.80 -8.23
N TRP A 71 -19.67 -10.59 -8.85
CA TRP A 71 -20.93 -10.09 -9.39
C TRP A 71 -21.87 -9.60 -8.31
N HIS A 72 -22.00 -10.34 -7.22
CA HIS A 72 -22.81 -9.92 -6.07
C HIS A 72 -22.32 -8.58 -5.51
N TYR A 73 -21.00 -8.41 -5.35
CA TYR A 73 -20.41 -7.15 -4.92
C TYR A 73 -20.71 -5.99 -5.89
N LEU A 74 -20.57 -6.20 -7.21
CA LEU A 74 -20.89 -5.18 -8.20
C LEU A 74 -22.37 -4.75 -8.17
N GLN A 75 -23.27 -5.67 -7.84
CA GLN A 75 -24.71 -5.41 -7.86
C GLN A 75 -25.24 -4.82 -6.55
N HIS A 76 -24.73 -5.28 -5.41
CA HIS A 76 -25.35 -5.07 -4.11
C HIS A 76 -24.44 -4.39 -3.07
N SER A 77 -23.17 -4.12 -3.39
CA SER A 77 -22.29 -3.49 -2.39
C SER A 77 -22.60 -2.01 -2.17
N GLU A 78 -22.59 -1.61 -0.91
CA GLU A 78 -22.70 -0.21 -0.50
C GLU A 78 -21.59 0.64 -1.13
N ALA A 79 -20.37 0.10 -1.24
CA ALA A 79 -19.25 0.80 -1.85
C ALA A 79 -19.54 1.22 -3.31
N VAL A 80 -20.14 0.35 -4.11
CA VAL A 80 -20.52 0.69 -5.50
C VAL A 80 -21.64 1.74 -5.51
N ALA A 81 -22.64 1.60 -4.63
CA ALA A 81 -23.71 2.58 -4.51
C ALA A 81 -23.18 3.97 -4.08
N GLN A 82 -22.26 4.01 -3.12
CA GLN A 82 -21.61 5.24 -2.68
C GLN A 82 -20.80 5.89 -3.81
N ILE A 83 -20.01 5.11 -4.57
CA ILE A 83 -19.26 5.64 -5.71
C ILE A 83 -20.21 6.20 -6.78
N ALA A 84 -21.31 5.50 -7.08
CA ALA A 84 -22.31 5.99 -8.02
C ALA A 84 -22.97 7.29 -7.56
N ALA A 85 -23.30 7.39 -6.26
CA ALA A 85 -23.91 8.57 -5.67
C ALA A 85 -22.98 9.81 -5.67
N GLN A 86 -21.66 9.62 -5.74
CA GLN A 86 -20.72 10.74 -5.88
C GLN A 86 -20.70 11.36 -7.28
N GLN A 87 -21.24 10.67 -8.29
CA GLN A 87 -21.29 11.15 -9.68
C GLN A 87 -19.93 11.64 -10.21
N PHE A 88 -18.88 10.84 -10.03
CA PHE A 88 -17.54 11.20 -10.51
C PHE A 88 -17.50 11.37 -12.03
N ASP A 89 -16.86 12.45 -12.51
CA ASP A 89 -16.63 12.68 -13.95
C ASP A 89 -15.58 11.73 -14.53
N ILE A 90 -14.52 11.48 -13.74
CA ILE A 90 -13.35 10.70 -14.16
C ILE A 90 -13.08 9.54 -13.20
N GLY A 91 -13.00 8.34 -13.77
CA GLY A 91 -12.60 7.10 -13.11
C GLY A 91 -11.22 6.68 -13.54
N ILE A 92 -10.37 6.23 -12.63
CA ILE A 92 -9.04 5.71 -12.95
C ILE A 92 -8.90 4.36 -12.29
N ASP A 93 -8.87 3.27 -13.06
CA ASP A 93 -8.47 1.94 -12.59
C ASP A 93 -6.96 1.78 -12.77
N VAL A 94 -6.22 2.00 -11.69
CA VAL A 94 -4.75 2.01 -11.71
C VAL A 94 -4.18 0.59 -11.89
N LEU A 95 -4.92 -0.44 -11.49
CA LEU A 95 -4.54 -1.83 -11.77
C LEU A 95 -4.75 -2.14 -13.26
N GLY A 96 -5.84 -1.63 -13.84
CA GLY A 96 -6.29 -1.97 -15.19
C GLY A 96 -6.75 -3.41 -15.29
N SER A 97 -7.91 -3.70 -14.71
CA SER A 97 -8.51 -5.02 -14.63
C SER A 97 -9.95 -5.03 -15.15
N ASN A 98 -10.44 -6.21 -15.58
CA ASN A 98 -11.84 -6.36 -16.00
C ASN A 98 -12.82 -5.98 -14.88
N TRP A 99 -12.51 -6.31 -13.62
CA TRP A 99 -13.41 -6.07 -12.48
C TRP A 99 -13.40 -4.60 -12.03
N GLY A 100 -12.24 -3.95 -12.05
CA GLY A 100 -12.15 -2.50 -11.84
C GLY A 100 -12.91 -1.73 -12.93
N ALA A 101 -12.74 -2.14 -14.19
CA ALA A 101 -13.49 -1.59 -15.32
C ALA A 101 -15.01 -1.72 -15.16
N LEU A 102 -15.49 -2.92 -14.82
CA LEU A 102 -16.91 -3.17 -14.57
C LEU A 102 -17.45 -2.35 -13.39
N LEU A 103 -16.65 -2.15 -12.34
CA LEU A 103 -17.04 -1.29 -11.22
C LEU A 103 -17.23 0.16 -11.68
N LEU A 104 -16.27 0.72 -12.43
CA LEU A 104 -16.38 2.09 -12.96
C LEU A 104 -17.60 2.26 -13.88
N LEU A 105 -17.87 1.26 -14.73
CA LEU A 105 -19.07 1.23 -15.58
C LEU A 105 -20.36 1.18 -14.74
N ARG A 106 -20.42 0.28 -13.76
CA ARG A 106 -21.58 0.08 -12.90
C ARG A 106 -21.88 1.28 -12.01
N ALA A 107 -20.86 2.04 -11.66
CA ALA A 107 -20.97 3.31 -10.96
C ALA A 107 -21.35 4.49 -11.88
N GLY A 108 -21.51 4.27 -13.19
CA GLY A 108 -21.97 5.31 -14.13
C GLY A 108 -20.91 6.36 -14.47
N ILE A 109 -19.62 6.10 -14.25
CA ILE A 109 -18.56 7.08 -14.45
C ILE A 109 -18.29 7.24 -15.96
N PRO A 110 -18.49 8.43 -16.56
CA PRO A 110 -18.52 8.59 -18.00
C PRO A 110 -17.13 8.51 -18.65
N TYR A 111 -16.12 9.14 -18.05
CA TYR A 111 -14.74 9.15 -18.57
C TYR A 111 -13.84 8.26 -17.71
N ARG A 112 -13.25 7.23 -18.30
CA ARG A 112 -12.53 6.17 -17.57
C ARG A 112 -11.14 5.97 -18.17
N LEU A 113 -10.16 5.94 -17.28
CA LEU A 113 -8.77 5.66 -17.57
C LEU A 113 -8.39 4.30 -16.99
N GLY A 114 -7.57 3.54 -17.72
CA GLY A 114 -7.05 2.26 -17.23
C GLY A 114 -5.70 1.90 -17.81
N VAL A 115 -5.31 0.63 -17.65
CA VAL A 115 -4.05 0.09 -18.19
C VAL A 115 -4.35 -0.89 -19.31
N ARG A 116 -3.66 -0.74 -20.45
CA ARG A 116 -3.74 -1.68 -21.58
C ARG A 116 -2.55 -2.65 -21.53
N GLY A 117 -2.83 -3.95 -21.62
CA GLY A 117 -1.81 -5.00 -21.67
C GLY A 117 -1.41 -5.60 -20.32
N PHE A 118 -2.19 -5.37 -19.25
CA PHE A 118 -1.95 -5.95 -17.92
C PHE A 118 -3.03 -6.96 -17.47
N ALA A 119 -4.05 -6.55 -16.71
CA ALA A 119 -5.07 -7.43 -16.14
C ALA A 119 -6.44 -7.36 -16.84
N GLY A 120 -6.55 -6.55 -17.91
CA GLY A 120 -7.75 -6.43 -18.75
C GLY A 120 -8.49 -5.09 -18.59
N GLY A 121 -9.73 -5.03 -19.04
CA GLY A 121 -10.63 -3.89 -18.83
C GLY A 121 -10.45 -2.71 -19.78
N ALA A 122 -9.35 -2.66 -20.54
CA ALA A 122 -9.02 -1.55 -21.44
C ALA A 122 -10.09 -1.25 -22.50
N ALA A 123 -10.90 -2.23 -22.93
CA ALA A 123 -12.00 -2.03 -23.87
C ALA A 123 -13.13 -1.16 -23.31
N ALA A 124 -13.26 -1.08 -21.98
CA ALA A 124 -14.24 -0.25 -21.31
C ALA A 124 -13.71 1.16 -20.96
N MET A 125 -12.46 1.49 -21.33
CA MET A 125 -11.80 2.75 -20.99
C MET A 125 -11.78 3.71 -22.19
N GLN A 126 -11.86 5.01 -21.94
CA GLN A 126 -11.72 6.04 -22.95
C GLN A 126 -10.24 6.23 -23.34
N GLN A 127 -9.33 6.15 -22.36
CA GLN A 127 -7.90 6.18 -22.61
C GLN A 127 -7.16 5.22 -21.69
N CYS A 128 -5.97 4.79 -22.10
CA CYS A 128 -5.15 3.90 -21.30
C CYS A 128 -3.68 4.28 -21.38
N ILE A 129 -2.98 4.16 -20.26
CA ILE A 129 -1.53 3.97 -20.31
C ILE A 129 -1.23 2.54 -20.78
N ARG A 130 -0.06 2.34 -21.40
CA ARG A 130 0.39 1.00 -21.81
C ARG A 130 1.21 0.37 -20.70
N PHE A 131 0.95 -0.90 -20.43
CA PHE A 131 1.80 -1.68 -19.54
C PHE A 131 3.15 -1.93 -20.20
N ASP A 132 4.22 -1.65 -19.46
CA ASP A 132 5.60 -1.94 -19.84
C ASP A 132 6.30 -2.60 -18.63
N PRO A 133 6.73 -3.87 -18.74
CA PRO A 133 7.41 -4.57 -17.64
C PRO A 133 8.80 -3.99 -17.31
N GLN A 134 9.40 -3.20 -18.21
CA GLN A 134 10.69 -2.54 -17.98
C GLN A 134 10.52 -1.18 -17.28
N GLN A 135 9.31 -0.63 -17.27
CA GLN A 135 9.03 0.65 -16.64
C GLN A 135 8.71 0.49 -15.15
N ARG A 136 9.30 1.36 -14.32
CA ARG A 136 8.93 1.46 -12.91
C ARG A 136 7.47 1.87 -12.76
N VAL A 137 6.70 1.10 -12.01
CA VAL A 137 5.26 1.37 -11.77
C VAL A 137 5.02 2.78 -11.24
N SER A 138 5.89 3.29 -10.35
CA SER A 138 5.76 4.65 -9.82
C SER A 138 5.88 5.74 -10.88
N ARG A 139 6.58 5.51 -11.99
CA ARG A 139 6.62 6.41 -13.15
C ARG A 139 5.43 6.16 -14.07
N ALA A 140 5.11 4.89 -14.35
CA ALA A 140 4.03 4.51 -15.26
C ALA A 140 2.69 5.14 -14.85
N VAL A 141 2.39 5.16 -13.55
CA VAL A 141 1.13 5.70 -13.02
C VAL A 141 0.99 7.20 -13.24
N LEU A 142 2.09 7.95 -13.33
CA LEU A 142 2.06 9.38 -13.66
C LEU A 142 1.56 9.63 -15.09
N GLY A 143 1.61 8.62 -15.96
CA GLY A 143 1.00 8.68 -17.28
C GLY A 143 -0.52 8.93 -17.26
N PHE A 144 -1.21 8.60 -16.17
CA PHE A 144 -2.61 9.00 -16.01
C PHE A 144 -2.79 10.51 -15.87
N ALA A 145 -1.86 11.21 -15.19
CA ALA A 145 -1.88 12.66 -15.12
C ALA A 145 -1.52 13.29 -16.48
N GLU A 146 -0.56 12.70 -17.20
CA GLU A 146 -0.19 13.12 -18.57
C GLU A 146 -1.37 13.01 -19.54
N LEU A 147 -2.13 11.91 -19.49
CA LEU A 147 -3.36 11.73 -20.28
C LEU A 147 -4.42 12.81 -19.99
N LEU A 148 -4.42 13.37 -18.78
CA LEU A 148 -5.28 14.48 -18.36
C LEU A 148 -4.63 15.86 -18.58
N GLY A 149 -3.51 15.91 -19.31
CA GLY A 149 -2.83 17.14 -19.71
C GLY A 149 -1.92 17.73 -18.64
N ALA A 150 -1.39 16.93 -17.70
CA ALA A 150 -0.28 17.37 -16.85
C ALA A 150 1.03 17.37 -17.64
N THR A 151 1.72 18.50 -17.64
CA THR A 151 3.05 18.68 -18.27
C THR A 151 4.18 18.61 -17.25
N GLU A 152 3.91 19.02 -16.01
CA GLU A 152 4.83 18.91 -14.89
C GLU A 152 4.40 17.76 -14.00
N LEU A 153 5.38 16.95 -13.60
CA LEU A 153 5.15 15.75 -12.80
C LEU A 153 6.09 15.73 -11.59
N PRO A 154 5.60 15.25 -10.43
CA PRO A 154 6.44 15.05 -9.26
C PRO A 154 7.43 13.90 -9.48
N ASP A 155 8.46 13.85 -8.63
CA ASP A 155 9.34 12.67 -8.55
C ASP A 155 8.48 11.42 -8.27
N PRO A 156 8.65 10.31 -9.03
CA PRO A 156 7.94 9.05 -8.83
C PRO A 156 8.41 8.29 -7.57
N ARG A 157 8.43 8.98 -6.43
CA ARG A 157 8.83 8.48 -5.13
C ARG A 157 7.62 8.39 -4.19
N PRO A 158 7.35 7.22 -3.58
CA PRO A 158 6.23 7.07 -2.66
C PRO A 158 6.23 8.08 -1.51
N GLN A 159 5.04 8.51 -1.10
CA GLN A 159 4.82 9.56 -0.12
C GLN A 159 3.92 9.05 1.01
N LEU A 160 4.31 9.39 2.25
CA LEU A 160 3.52 9.19 3.46
C LEU A 160 3.49 10.49 4.24
N PHE A 161 2.30 10.87 4.70
CA PHE A 161 2.06 12.13 5.39
C PHE A 161 1.77 11.84 6.86
N LEU A 162 2.85 11.76 7.65
CA LEU A 162 2.78 11.45 9.08
C LEU A 162 2.40 12.68 9.89
N THR A 163 1.58 12.49 10.93
CA THR A 163 1.29 13.55 11.90
C THR A 163 2.50 13.83 12.80
N PRO A 164 2.55 14.99 13.49
CA PRO A 164 3.56 15.24 14.51
C PRO A 164 3.60 14.15 15.60
N ASP A 165 2.45 13.61 15.99
CA ASP A 165 2.36 12.54 16.99
C ASP A 165 2.92 11.21 16.48
N GLU A 166 2.65 10.86 15.21
CA GLU A 166 3.22 9.66 14.59
C GLU A 166 4.74 9.76 14.48
N ARG A 167 5.26 10.96 14.15
CA ARG A 167 6.71 11.21 14.14
C ARG A 167 7.30 11.08 15.52
N ARG A 168 6.73 11.73 16.54
CA ARG A 168 7.19 11.63 17.94
C ARG A 168 7.18 10.19 18.44
N ALA A 169 6.11 9.44 18.18
CA ALA A 169 6.02 8.03 18.55
C ALA A 169 7.08 7.18 17.83
N GLY A 170 7.30 7.45 16.53
CA GLY A 170 8.36 6.82 15.76
C GLY A 170 9.75 7.13 16.30
N GLU A 171 10.03 8.39 16.65
CA GLU A 171 11.30 8.84 17.23
C GLU A 171 11.54 8.19 18.61
N GLN A 172 10.51 8.12 19.46
CA GLN A 172 10.58 7.42 20.76
C GLN A 172 10.88 5.93 20.60
N ILE A 173 10.28 5.28 19.60
CA ILE A 173 10.61 3.89 19.26
C ILE A 173 12.03 3.80 18.70
N TRP A 174 12.42 4.79 17.89
CA TRP A 174 13.71 4.84 17.22
C TRP A 174 14.86 5.26 18.14
N THR A 175 14.60 5.57 19.43
CA THR A 175 15.67 5.81 20.41
C THR A 175 16.46 4.51 20.69
N GLY A 176 17.78 4.59 20.62
CA GLY A 176 18.71 3.48 20.85
C GLY A 176 20.15 3.98 20.86
N ARG A 177 21.11 3.15 21.28
CA ARG A 177 22.54 3.47 21.24
C ARG A 177 23.11 2.99 19.89
N GLY A 178 23.93 3.81 19.23
CA GLY A 178 24.68 3.40 18.03
C GLY A 178 23.89 3.40 16.73
N GLN A 179 24.36 2.63 15.75
CA GLN A 179 23.74 2.48 14.43
C GLN A 179 22.61 1.45 14.50
N ARG A 180 21.45 1.69 13.87
CA ARG A 180 20.31 0.76 13.90
C ARG A 180 20.07 0.12 12.54
N VAL A 181 19.70 -1.16 12.54
CA VAL A 181 19.35 -1.92 11.33
C VAL A 181 17.94 -2.47 11.48
N ALA A 182 17.04 -2.05 10.60
CA ALA A 182 15.69 -2.61 10.55
C ALA A 182 15.63 -3.81 9.60
N ILE A 183 15.05 -4.91 10.06
CA ILE A 183 14.87 -6.15 9.29
C ILE A 183 13.38 -6.50 9.26
N ALA A 184 12.85 -6.74 8.05
CA ALA A 184 11.46 -7.16 7.86
C ALA A 184 11.43 -8.57 7.23
N PRO A 185 11.44 -9.64 8.06
CA PRO A 185 11.66 -11.00 7.55
C PRO A 185 10.40 -11.65 6.96
N GLY A 186 9.23 -11.11 7.29
CA GLY A 186 7.95 -11.62 6.84
C GLY A 186 7.79 -11.51 5.32
N SER A 187 7.23 -12.55 4.71
CA SER A 187 6.84 -12.54 3.30
C SER A 187 5.43 -13.07 3.13
N GLY A 188 4.58 -12.29 2.45
CA GLY A 188 3.22 -12.73 2.13
C GLY A 188 3.12 -13.75 0.99
N ARG A 189 4.24 -14.29 0.49
CA ARG A 189 4.31 -15.41 -0.46
C ARG A 189 5.57 -16.23 -0.21
N GLU A 190 5.42 -17.55 -0.14
CA GLU A 190 6.51 -18.50 0.14
C GLU A 190 7.74 -18.31 -0.76
N PRO A 191 7.63 -18.14 -2.10
CA PRO A 191 8.83 -18.01 -2.95
C PRO A 191 9.66 -16.75 -2.70
N ARG A 192 9.12 -15.77 -1.97
CA ARG A 192 9.82 -14.53 -1.60
C ARG A 192 10.34 -14.55 -0.17
N TYR A 193 10.11 -15.64 0.56
CA TYR A 193 10.61 -15.81 1.91
C TYR A 193 12.06 -16.31 1.86
N TRP A 194 12.99 -15.56 2.47
CA TRP A 194 14.40 -15.91 2.45
C TRP A 194 14.74 -17.13 3.33
N GLY A 195 13.80 -17.57 4.16
CA GLY A 195 13.98 -18.72 5.05
C GLY A 195 14.48 -18.31 6.43
N GLU A 196 13.97 -19.01 7.45
CA GLU A 196 14.22 -18.67 8.85
C GLU A 196 15.70 -18.78 9.23
N ALA A 197 16.35 -19.88 8.82
CA ALA A 197 17.75 -20.16 9.12
C ALA A 197 18.70 -19.08 8.56
N ASN A 198 18.40 -18.53 7.38
CA ASN A 198 19.21 -17.48 6.76
C ASN A 198 19.16 -16.17 7.56
N TRP A 199 17.97 -15.79 8.01
CA TRP A 199 17.82 -14.62 8.87
C TRP A 199 18.47 -14.80 10.24
N GLN A 200 18.30 -15.98 10.87
CA GLN A 200 18.97 -16.29 12.14
C GLN A 200 20.49 -16.19 12.00
N GLN A 201 21.06 -16.74 10.93
CA GLN A 201 22.50 -16.67 10.66
C GLN A 201 22.96 -15.22 10.46
N LEU A 202 22.18 -14.39 9.75
CA LEU A 202 22.49 -12.97 9.57
C LEU A 202 22.50 -12.21 10.91
N VAL A 203 21.46 -12.37 11.73
CA VAL A 203 21.35 -11.70 13.03
C VAL A 203 22.49 -12.12 13.96
N ALA A 204 22.82 -13.41 14.00
CA ALA A 204 23.95 -13.92 14.79
C ALA A 204 25.30 -13.36 14.34
N ARG A 205 25.54 -13.26 13.03
CA ARG A 205 26.76 -12.65 12.47
C ARG A 205 26.86 -11.16 12.79
N LEU A 206 25.75 -10.42 12.70
CA LEU A 206 25.72 -9.00 13.07
C LEU A 206 26.02 -8.82 14.55
N ALA A 207 25.42 -9.64 15.42
CA ALA A 207 25.71 -9.64 16.86
C ALA A 207 27.19 -9.84 17.18
N ALA A 208 27.82 -10.81 16.49
CA ALA A 208 29.20 -11.19 16.76
C ALA A 208 30.24 -10.20 16.22
N THR A 209 29.91 -9.47 15.16
CA THR A 209 30.87 -8.59 14.45
C THR A 209 30.68 -7.11 14.75
N ARG A 210 29.51 -6.70 15.22
CA ARG A 210 29.11 -5.31 15.37
C ARG A 210 28.31 -5.09 16.65
N SER A 211 29.01 -4.89 17.77
CA SER A 211 28.40 -4.56 19.06
C SER A 211 27.79 -3.15 19.13
N ASP A 212 28.08 -2.31 18.12
CA ASP A 212 27.52 -0.97 17.95
C ASP A 212 26.18 -0.95 17.20
N LEU A 213 25.71 -2.12 16.74
CA LEU A 213 24.44 -2.26 16.02
C LEU A 213 23.29 -2.70 16.92
N ASP A 214 22.17 -2.00 16.78
CA ASP A 214 20.87 -2.37 17.35
C ASP A 214 19.95 -2.86 16.23
N VAL A 215 19.51 -4.12 16.33
CA VAL A 215 18.72 -4.79 15.28
C VAL A 215 17.23 -4.70 15.64
N VAL A 216 16.46 -4.04 14.78
CA VAL A 216 15.02 -3.85 14.96
C VAL A 216 14.27 -4.78 14.01
N LEU A 217 13.38 -5.61 14.55
CA LEU A 217 12.54 -6.51 13.74
C LEU A 217 11.20 -5.86 13.45
N LEU A 218 10.85 -5.75 12.16
CA LEU A 218 9.58 -5.23 11.65
C LEU A 218 8.71 -6.39 11.17
N GLY A 219 7.44 -6.42 11.57
CA GLY A 219 6.53 -7.45 11.08
C GLY A 219 5.09 -7.23 11.48
N GLY A 220 4.19 -8.05 10.94
CA GLY A 220 2.81 -8.15 11.41
C GLY A 220 2.66 -9.15 12.57
N PRO A 221 1.43 -9.34 13.09
CA PRO A 221 1.16 -10.28 14.17
C PRO A 221 1.62 -11.73 13.88
N GLN A 222 1.61 -12.14 12.62
CA GLN A 222 2.05 -13.47 12.18
C GLN A 222 3.57 -13.64 12.27
N ASP A 223 4.33 -12.54 12.21
CA ASP A 223 5.79 -12.55 12.26
C ASP A 223 6.32 -12.52 13.71
N VAL A 224 5.42 -12.34 14.71
CA VAL A 224 5.80 -12.28 16.14
C VAL A 224 6.39 -13.60 16.62
N THR A 225 5.81 -14.72 16.21
CA THR A 225 6.31 -16.06 16.58
C THR A 225 7.70 -16.30 16.01
N LEU A 226 7.91 -15.89 14.76
CA LEU A 226 9.19 -15.97 14.08
C LEU A 226 10.25 -15.08 14.75
N ALA A 227 9.89 -13.86 15.13
CA ALA A 227 10.78 -12.98 15.89
C ALA A 227 11.15 -13.57 17.27
N ARG A 228 10.20 -14.18 18.00
CA ARG A 228 10.46 -14.79 19.31
C ARG A 228 11.46 -15.94 19.23
N ASN A 229 11.38 -16.77 18.19
CA ASN A 229 12.33 -17.87 18.00
C ASN A 229 13.78 -17.38 17.83
N TRP A 230 13.98 -16.18 17.28
CA TRP A 230 15.32 -15.64 17.02
C TRP A 230 15.92 -14.97 18.25
N LEU A 231 15.08 -14.36 19.07
CA LEU A 231 15.49 -13.63 20.28
C LEU A 231 15.92 -14.55 21.42
N GLY A 232 15.52 -15.83 21.40
CA GLY A 232 16.00 -16.81 22.37
C GLY A 232 17.50 -17.11 22.28
N TRP A 233 18.20 -16.66 21.23
CA TRP A 233 19.59 -17.06 20.92
C TRP A 233 20.63 -15.92 20.92
N ALA A 234 20.23 -14.64 20.94
CA ALA A 234 21.15 -13.52 20.76
C ALA A 234 21.05 -12.47 21.89
N PRO A 235 22.18 -12.03 22.49
CA PRO A 235 22.22 -10.94 23.48
C PRO A 235 22.16 -9.56 22.80
N ILE A 236 21.34 -9.42 21.75
CA ILE A 236 21.13 -8.14 21.08
C ILE A 236 19.89 -7.48 21.71
N PHE A 237 19.96 -6.18 21.96
CA PHE A 237 18.76 -5.36 22.17
C PHE A 237 17.94 -5.41 20.89
N ALA A 238 17.01 -6.35 20.78
CA ALA A 238 16.09 -6.35 19.67
C ALA A 238 14.75 -5.79 20.12
N THR A 239 14.38 -4.68 19.50
CA THR A 239 13.05 -4.11 19.66
C THR A 239 12.15 -4.74 18.61
N LEU A 240 11.19 -5.56 19.04
CA LEU A 240 10.15 -6.08 18.14
C LEU A 240 9.09 -5.01 17.91
N LEU A 241 9.02 -4.55 16.67
CA LEU A 241 8.03 -3.60 16.18
C LEU A 241 6.99 -4.33 15.35
N VAL A 242 5.85 -4.58 16.00
CA VAL A 242 4.70 -5.19 15.34
C VAL A 242 3.85 -4.06 14.78
N ALA A 243 3.58 -4.10 13.48
CA ALA A 243 2.55 -3.27 12.88
C ALA A 243 1.25 -3.59 13.64
N CYS A 244 0.71 -2.60 14.36
CA CYS A 244 -0.63 -2.73 14.88
C CYS A 244 -1.61 -2.82 13.70
N HIS A 245 -2.90 -3.03 13.97
CA HIS A 245 -3.98 -3.03 12.96
C HIS A 245 -4.02 -1.78 12.03
N CYS A 246 -3.08 -0.84 12.18
CA CYS A 246 -2.82 0.33 11.38
C CYS A 246 -1.41 0.25 10.74
N ALA A 247 -1.34 0.28 9.40
CA ALA A 247 -0.09 0.24 8.62
C ALA A 247 0.87 1.45 8.85
N ARG A 248 0.48 2.41 9.70
CA ARG A 248 1.27 3.61 10.03
C ARG A 248 1.93 3.58 11.40
N ARG A 249 1.52 2.68 12.29
CA ARG A 249 2.02 2.64 13.65
C ARG A 249 2.53 1.26 13.98
N PHE A 250 3.80 1.21 14.36
CA PHE A 250 4.37 0.06 15.03
C PHE A 250 4.23 0.26 16.54
N ARG A 251 3.88 -0.80 17.26
CA ARG A 251 4.03 -0.82 18.72
C ARG A 251 5.23 -1.69 19.07
N CYS A 252 6.03 -1.19 20.00
CA CYS A 252 6.99 -2.02 20.71
C CYS A 252 6.21 -3.06 21.52
N TRP A 253 6.38 -4.33 21.18
CA TRP A 253 5.72 -5.44 21.89
C TRP A 253 6.57 -5.97 23.06
N LEU A 254 7.84 -5.56 23.13
CA LEU A 254 8.77 -5.95 24.19
C LEU A 254 9.66 -4.74 24.53
N PRO A 255 9.36 -3.97 25.59
CA PRO A 255 10.41 -3.27 26.30
C PRO A 255 11.19 -4.36 27.05
N LEU A 256 12.33 -4.80 26.52
CA LEU A 256 13.27 -5.57 27.31
C LEU A 256 13.90 -4.61 28.32
N ASN A 257 13.21 -4.44 29.45
CA ASN A 257 13.84 -3.97 30.68
C ASN A 257 14.80 -5.09 31.09
N TRP A 258 16.09 -4.85 30.89
CA TRP A 258 17.15 -5.53 31.61
C TRP A 258 17.48 -4.70 32.84
#